data_AF-A0A1Z8LA38-F1
#
_entry.id   AF-A0A1Z8LA38-F1
#
_cell.length_a   1.000
_cell.length_b   1.000
_cell.length_c   1.000
_cell.angle_alpha   90.00
_cell.angle_beta   90.00
_cell.angle_gamma   90.00
#
_symmetry.space_group_name_H-M   'P 1'
#
loop_
_entity.id
_entity.type
_entity.pdbx_description
1 polymer ?
#
loop_
_entity_poly.entity_id
_entity_poly.type
_entity_poly.pdbx_seq_one_letter_code
_entity_poly.pdbx_strand_id
1 'polypeptide(L)'
;MSTKEGSLGAPTRHVIDWSNPDFTDEKKLDDELRRVFDICHGCRRCFNLCESFPNLFDMIDESKTGELDGVASSDFGKVVDACTMCDMCFLTKCPYVPPHEFNLDFPHLMLRYRYAKRQKNKHSFIDDQLTKTDRNGKTFSKFSNLINWSTNTNNRMVRGAME
;
A
#
# COMPACT_ATOMS: atom_id res chain seq x y z
N MET A 1 -5.01 24.81 20.99
CA MET A 1 -5.99 24.24 20.04
C MET A 1 -6.61 23.03 20.71
N SER A 2 -7.94 22.90 20.67
CA SER A 2 -8.60 21.68 21.18
C SER A 2 -8.13 20.50 20.34
N THR A 3 -7.40 19.57 20.96
CA THR A 3 -6.89 18.31 20.38
C THR A 3 -8.06 17.38 20.10
N LYS A 4 -8.83 17.69 19.05
CA LYS A 4 -9.85 16.77 18.53
C LYS A 4 -9.15 15.68 17.71
N GLU A 5 -9.61 14.45 17.90
CA GLU A 5 -9.17 13.32 17.10
C GLU A 5 -9.44 13.58 15.60
N GLY A 6 -8.42 13.39 14.76
CA GLY A 6 -8.48 13.75 13.34
C GLY A 6 -9.51 12.96 12.52
N SER A 7 -9.83 11.72 12.93
CA SER A 7 -10.80 10.84 12.26
C SER A 7 -12.27 11.26 12.44
N LEU A 8 -12.56 12.20 13.34
CA LEU A 8 -13.92 12.60 13.69
C LEU A 8 -14.52 13.67 12.77
N GLY A 9 -13.70 14.25 11.89
CA GLY A 9 -14.11 15.27 10.93
C GLY A 9 -13.59 14.95 9.53
N ALA A 10 -13.89 15.83 8.57
CA ALA A 10 -13.27 15.74 7.26
C ALA A 10 -11.76 15.99 7.42
N PRO A 11 -10.88 15.05 7.03
CA PRO A 11 -9.45 15.23 7.18
C PRO A 11 -8.93 16.29 6.23
N THR A 12 -7.94 17.06 6.69
CA THR A 12 -7.23 17.98 5.81
C THR A 12 -6.15 17.21 5.08
N ARG A 13 -6.13 17.27 3.75
CA ARG A 13 -5.10 16.61 2.94
C ARG A 13 -4.23 17.65 2.25
N HIS A 14 -2.92 17.53 2.44
CA HIS A 14 -1.94 18.39 1.81
C HIS A 14 -1.60 17.90 0.40
N VAL A 15 -1.31 18.84 -0.50
CA VAL A 15 -0.85 18.53 -1.87
C VAL A 15 0.53 17.89 -1.79
N ILE A 16 0.73 16.84 -2.58
CA ILE A 16 2.01 16.13 -2.65
C ILE A 16 3.01 16.96 -3.46
N ASP A 17 4.13 17.34 -2.85
CA ASP A 17 5.25 18.02 -3.51
C ASP A 17 6.20 17.01 -4.18
N TRP A 18 5.70 16.33 -5.21
CA TRP A 18 6.41 15.25 -5.92
C TRP A 18 7.57 15.76 -6.80
N SER A 19 7.60 17.06 -7.10
CA SER A 19 8.68 17.73 -7.84
C SER A 19 9.93 18.01 -7.01
N ASN A 20 9.80 17.97 -5.68
CA ASN A 20 10.92 18.22 -4.78
C ASN A 20 11.97 17.10 -4.89
N PRO A 21 13.27 17.41 -5.02
CA PRO A 21 14.33 16.40 -5.01
C PRO A 21 14.29 15.48 -3.77
N ASP A 22 13.87 16.03 -2.63
CA ASP A 22 13.73 15.30 -1.37
C ASP A 22 12.61 14.24 -1.40
N PHE A 23 11.67 14.35 -2.34
CA PHE A 23 10.54 13.43 -2.46
C PHE A 23 11.02 11.99 -2.69
N THR A 24 12.13 11.81 -3.42
CA THR A 24 12.70 10.49 -3.74
C THR A 24 14.03 10.19 -3.03
N ASP A 25 14.48 11.09 -2.15
CA ASP A 25 15.67 10.85 -1.33
C ASP A 25 15.44 9.63 -0.43
N GLU A 26 16.34 8.64 -0.52
CA GLU A 26 16.15 7.35 0.16
C GLU A 26 16.16 7.49 1.67
N LYS A 27 17.03 8.34 2.20
CA LYS A 27 17.18 8.52 3.64
C LYS A 27 15.96 9.24 4.22
N LYS A 28 15.55 10.35 3.60
CA LYS A 28 14.34 11.10 4.03
C LYS A 28 13.06 10.29 3.87
N LEU A 29 13.01 9.36 2.93
CA LEU A 29 11.89 8.43 2.79
C LEU A 29 11.92 7.36 3.88
N ASP A 30 13.07 6.78 4.18
CA ASP A 30 13.23 5.79 5.26
C ASP A 30 12.91 6.40 6.63
N ASP A 31 13.43 7.59 6.91
CA ASP A 31 13.17 8.32 8.16
C ASP A 31 11.67 8.57 8.34
N GLU A 32 10.96 8.94 7.26
CA GLU A 32 9.51 9.18 7.32
C GLU A 32 8.70 7.88 7.43
N LEU A 33 9.12 6.80 6.75
CA LEU A 33 8.55 5.46 6.95
C LEU A 33 8.68 5.03 8.40
N ARG A 34 9.87 5.20 8.99
CA ARG A 34 10.11 4.86 10.39
C ARG A 34 9.21 5.66 11.31
N ARG A 35 9.15 6.99 11.14
CA ARG A 35 8.27 7.85 11.94
C ARG A 35 6.80 7.40 11.89
N VAL A 36 6.27 7.15 10.69
CA VAL A 36 4.86 6.76 10.53
C VAL A 36 4.60 5.36 11.07
N PHE A 37 5.48 4.40 10.79
CA PHE A 37 5.36 3.02 11.22
C PHE A 37 5.43 2.89 12.75
N ASP A 38 6.26 3.69 13.41
CA ASP A 38 6.37 3.74 14.87
C ASP A 38 5.05 4.23 15.50
N ILE A 39 4.49 5.32 14.98
CA ILE A 39 3.19 5.83 15.44
C ILE A 39 2.05 4.84 15.15
N CYS A 40 2.09 4.16 14.00
CA CYS A 40 1.13 3.11 13.66
C CYS A 40 1.24 1.93 14.63
N HIS A 41 2.46 1.51 14.97
CA HIS A 41 2.72 0.44 15.92
C HIS A 41 2.24 0.78 17.34
N GLY A 42 2.38 2.05 17.75
CA GLY A 42 1.88 2.52 19.04
C GLY A 42 0.35 2.48 19.16
N CYS A 43 -0.41 2.77 18.10
CA CYS A 43 -1.87 2.84 18.18
C CYS A 43 -2.62 1.59 17.69
N ARG A 44 -2.06 0.82 16.75
CA ARG A 44 -2.59 -0.40 16.11
C ARG A 44 -4.07 -0.40 15.66
N ARG A 45 -4.72 0.77 15.57
CA ARG A 45 -6.16 0.90 15.27
C ARG A 45 -6.59 0.39 13.89
N CYS A 46 -5.64 0.28 12.95
CA CYS A 46 -5.93 0.00 11.55
C CYS A 46 -5.79 -1.48 11.16
N PHE A 47 -5.51 -2.39 12.13
CA PHE A 47 -5.20 -3.80 11.87
C PHE A 47 -6.23 -4.55 11.01
N ASN A 48 -7.49 -4.12 11.03
CA ASN A 48 -8.60 -4.79 10.32
C ASN A 48 -8.96 -4.15 8.97
N LEU A 49 -8.18 -3.18 8.47
CA LEU A 49 -8.50 -2.47 7.23
C LEU A 49 -7.89 -3.11 5.99
N CYS A 50 -6.59 -3.41 6.02
CA CYS A 50 -5.85 -3.98 4.90
C CYS A 50 -4.60 -4.70 5.42
N GLU A 51 -4.03 -5.56 4.58
CA GLU A 51 -2.89 -6.41 4.91
C GLU A 51 -1.60 -5.62 5.24
N SER A 52 -1.51 -4.34 4.88
CA SER A 52 -0.36 -3.50 5.27
C SER A 52 -0.16 -3.45 6.78
N PHE A 53 -1.23 -3.40 7.57
CA PHE A 53 -1.12 -3.23 9.02
C PHE A 53 -0.74 -4.51 9.76
N PRO A 54 -1.37 -5.67 9.50
CA PRO A 54 -0.86 -6.95 9.99
C PRO A 54 0.61 -7.17 9.61
N ASN A 55 0.98 -7.00 8.33
CA ASN A 55 2.38 -7.13 7.89
C ASN A 55 3.32 -6.19 8.67
N LEU A 56 2.89 -4.96 8.96
CA LEU A 56 3.68 -4.00 9.73
C LEU A 56 3.86 -4.46 11.18
N PHE A 57 2.78 -4.89 11.82
CA PHE A 57 2.81 -5.24 13.23
C PHE A 57 3.57 -6.54 13.46
N ASP A 58 3.32 -7.56 12.66
CA ASP A 58 4.04 -8.85 12.73
C ASP A 58 5.53 -8.64 12.48
N MET A 59 5.89 -7.83 11.48
CA MET A 59 7.29 -7.49 11.19
C MET A 59 8.01 -6.83 12.36
N ILE A 60 7.32 -5.98 13.14
CA ILE A 60 7.90 -5.32 14.32
C ILE A 60 7.92 -6.28 15.52
N ASP A 61 6.82 -6.99 15.76
CA ASP A 61 6.67 -7.92 16.89
C ASP A 61 7.66 -9.09 16.80
N GLU A 62 7.99 -9.54 15.59
CA GLU A 62 8.98 -10.59 15.33
C GLU A 62 10.43 -10.08 15.26
N SER A 63 10.63 -8.76 15.39
CA SER A 63 11.97 -8.17 15.38
C SER A 63 12.73 -8.48 16.68
N LYS A 64 14.06 -8.30 16.68
CA LYS A 64 14.90 -8.61 17.85
C LYS A 64 14.57 -7.79 19.10
N THR A 65 14.13 -6.55 18.90
CA THR A 65 13.83 -5.61 19.99
C THR A 65 12.33 -5.57 20.31
N GLY A 66 11.48 -6.09 19.41
CA GLY A 66 10.02 -5.87 19.46
C GLY A 66 9.62 -4.45 19.08
N GLU A 67 10.56 -3.65 18.56
CA GLU A 67 10.40 -2.24 18.25
C GLU A 67 10.92 -1.96 16.84
N LEU A 68 10.55 -0.81 16.27
CA LEU A 68 10.84 -0.50 14.87
C LEU A 68 12.36 -0.34 14.57
N ASP A 69 13.16 -0.06 15.59
CA ASP A 69 14.63 0.03 15.47
C ASP A 69 15.28 -1.31 15.09
N GLY A 70 14.63 -2.42 15.44
CA GLY A 70 15.06 -3.77 15.10
C GLY A 70 14.71 -4.21 13.68
N VAL A 71 13.97 -3.40 12.92
CA VAL A 71 13.48 -3.74 11.58
C VAL A 71 14.39 -3.20 10.47
N ALA A 72 14.73 -4.06 9.52
CA ALA A 72 15.50 -3.70 8.34
C ALA A 72 14.64 -2.95 7.31
N SER A 73 15.19 -1.88 6.73
CA SER A 73 14.52 -1.07 5.71
C SER A 73 14.11 -1.86 4.46
N SER A 74 14.77 -2.99 4.19
CA SER A 74 14.42 -3.91 3.09
C SER A 74 13.03 -4.54 3.26
N ASP A 75 12.55 -4.69 4.49
CA ASP A 75 11.27 -5.33 4.77
C ASP A 75 10.08 -4.38 4.64
N PHE A 76 10.30 -3.07 4.65
CA PHE A 76 9.24 -2.06 4.50
C PHE A 76 8.44 -2.22 3.20
N GLY A 77 9.05 -2.78 2.16
CA GLY A 77 8.36 -3.10 0.91
C GLY A 77 7.15 -4.02 1.09
N LYS A 78 7.18 -4.95 2.04
CA LYS A 78 6.05 -5.87 2.34
C LYS A 78 4.81 -5.12 2.81
N VAL A 79 5.00 -4.09 3.64
CA VAL A 79 3.93 -3.21 4.13
C VAL A 79 3.38 -2.36 2.99
N VAL A 80 4.27 -1.79 2.18
CA VAL A 80 3.91 -0.90 1.07
C VAL A 80 3.17 -1.64 -0.05
N ASP A 81 3.65 -2.83 -0.43
CA ASP A 81 3.08 -3.61 -1.52
C ASP A 81 1.67 -4.13 -1.16
N ALA A 82 1.40 -4.34 0.14
CA ALA A 82 0.07 -4.69 0.66
C ALA A 82 -0.95 -3.53 0.66
N CYS A 83 -0.52 -2.28 0.43
CA CYS A 83 -1.43 -1.14 0.50
C CYS A 83 -2.33 -1.06 -0.74
N THR A 84 -3.64 -1.04 -0.54
CA THR A 84 -4.62 -1.00 -1.64
C THR A 84 -4.98 0.41 -2.11
N MET A 85 -4.40 1.46 -1.51
CA MET A 85 -4.67 2.87 -1.83
C MET A 85 -6.17 3.26 -1.75
N CYS A 86 -6.91 2.68 -0.80
CA CYS A 86 -8.34 2.95 -0.60
C CYS A 86 -8.64 4.12 0.36
N ASP A 87 -7.62 4.71 0.98
CA ASP A 87 -7.71 5.82 1.94
C ASP A 87 -8.53 5.59 3.22
N MET A 88 -9.08 4.40 3.46
CA MET A 88 -9.90 4.14 4.64
C MET A 88 -9.19 4.39 5.97
N CYS A 89 -7.88 4.10 6.05
CA CYS A 89 -7.09 4.36 7.24
C CYS A 89 -6.97 5.86 7.55
N PHE A 90 -6.74 6.67 6.52
CA PHE A 90 -6.64 8.12 6.61
C PHE A 90 -8.01 8.77 6.88
N LEU A 91 -9.04 8.36 6.15
CA LEU A 91 -10.35 9.01 6.22
C LEU A 91 -11.14 8.69 7.50
N THR A 92 -11.01 7.48 8.04
CA THR A 92 -12.00 6.97 9.01
C THR A 92 -11.43 6.38 10.29
N LYS A 93 -10.13 6.09 10.35
CA LYS A 93 -9.53 5.38 11.51
C LYS A 93 -8.41 6.12 12.19
N CYS A 94 -7.58 6.83 11.44
CA CYS A 94 -6.37 7.42 11.99
C CYS A 94 -6.70 8.66 12.83
N PRO A 95 -6.39 8.66 14.13
CA PRO A 95 -6.63 9.80 15.00
C PRO A 95 -5.65 10.97 14.75
N TYR A 96 -4.57 10.69 14.03
CA TYR A 96 -3.38 11.54 13.91
C TYR A 96 -3.20 12.17 12.52
N VAL A 97 -4.28 12.20 11.73
CA VAL A 97 -4.31 12.90 10.44
C VAL A 97 -4.28 14.42 10.63
N PRO A 98 -3.91 15.22 9.61
CA PRO A 98 -3.86 16.66 9.72
C PRO A 98 -5.23 17.23 10.13
N PRO A 99 -5.29 18.21 11.06
CA PRO A 99 -4.20 19.08 11.53
C PRO A 99 -3.46 18.57 12.78
N HIS A 100 -3.55 17.29 13.15
CA HIS A 100 -2.78 16.73 14.25
C HIS A 100 -1.27 16.93 14.05
N GLU A 101 -0.51 17.14 15.12
CA GLU A 101 0.93 17.45 15.06
C GLU A 101 1.77 16.36 14.34
N PHE A 102 1.35 15.11 14.44
CA PHE A 102 1.98 13.98 13.74
C PHE A 102 1.69 13.95 12.24
N ASN A 103 0.67 14.65 11.77
CA ASN A 103 0.41 14.89 10.34
C ASN A 103 0.47 13.61 9.49
N LEU A 104 -0.19 12.53 9.93
CA LEU A 104 -0.10 11.23 9.26
C LEU A 104 -0.94 11.20 7.97
N ASP A 105 -0.30 10.87 6.85
CA ASP A 105 -0.96 10.46 5.60
C ASP A 105 -0.28 9.19 5.07
N PHE A 106 -0.67 8.05 5.67
CA PHE A 106 -0.12 6.75 5.32
C PHE A 106 -0.25 6.43 3.81
N PRO A 107 -1.42 6.63 3.16
CA PRO A 107 -1.55 6.40 1.72
C PRO A 107 -0.59 7.23 0.87
N HIS A 108 -0.41 8.53 1.16
CA HIS A 108 0.56 9.36 0.45
C HIS A 108 2.00 8.88 0.64
N LEU A 109 2.36 8.38 1.83
CA LEU A 109 3.67 7.80 2.08
C LEU A 109 3.90 6.50 1.28
N MET A 110 2.88 5.64 1.19
CA MET A 110 2.95 4.42 0.37
C MET A 110 3.13 4.77 -1.12
N LEU A 111 2.41 5.79 -1.61
CA LEU A 111 2.57 6.31 -2.97
C LEU A 111 3.99 6.85 -3.19
N ARG A 112 4.52 7.65 -2.27
CA ARG A 112 5.89 8.19 -2.32
C ARG A 112 6.92 7.07 -2.43
N TYR A 113 6.79 6.01 -1.63
CA TYR A 113 7.68 4.85 -1.70
C TYR A 113 7.60 4.14 -3.06
N ARG A 114 6.39 3.85 -3.54
CA ARG A 114 6.19 3.21 -4.86
C ARG A 114 6.78 4.05 -5.99
N TYR A 115 6.62 5.37 -5.94
CA TYR A 115 7.20 6.29 -6.90
C TYR A 115 8.74 6.25 -6.87
N ALA A 116 9.36 6.34 -5.69
CA ALA A 116 10.82 6.26 -5.53
C ALA A 116 11.38 4.92 -6.02
N LYS A 117 10.69 3.81 -5.75
CA LYS A 117 11.04 2.45 -6.22
C LYS A 117 10.97 2.37 -7.75
N ARG A 118 9.94 2.98 -8.36
CA ARG A 118 9.73 2.99 -9.81
C ARG A 118 10.82 3.80 -10.54
N GLN A 119 11.22 4.96 -10.01
CA GLN A 119 12.31 5.78 -10.57
C GLN A 119 13.65 5.04 -10.64
N LYS A 120 13.86 4.07 -9.74
CA LYS A 120 15.05 3.21 -9.74
C LYS A 120 14.89 1.91 -10.54
N ASN A 121 13.84 1.80 -11.35
CA ASN A 121 13.49 0.58 -12.10
C ASN A 121 13.33 -0.68 -11.22
N LYS A 122 13.00 -0.51 -9.93
CA LYS A 122 12.79 -1.62 -8.98
C LYS A 122 11.32 -2.08 -8.94
N HIS A 123 10.62 -2.10 -10.07
CA HIS A 123 9.21 -2.49 -10.16
C HIS A 123 9.02 -3.80 -10.93
N SER A 124 7.91 -4.49 -10.69
CA SER A 124 7.58 -5.76 -11.34
C SER A 124 7.24 -5.52 -12.82
N PHE A 125 7.93 -6.24 -13.71
CA PHE A 125 7.64 -6.21 -15.14
C PHE A 125 6.21 -6.70 -15.43
N ILE A 126 5.73 -7.70 -14.68
CA ILE A 126 4.39 -8.27 -14.86
C ILE A 126 3.34 -7.21 -14.52
N ASP A 127 3.49 -6.51 -13.39
CA ASP A 127 2.57 -5.47 -12.95
C ASP A 127 2.48 -4.35 -14.00
N ASP A 128 3.62 -3.97 -14.57
CA ASP A 128 3.71 -3.00 -15.67
C ASP A 128 3.00 -3.46 -16.95
N GLN A 129 2.98 -4.76 -17.24
CA GLN A 129 2.20 -5.27 -18.35
C GLN A 129 0.71 -5.33 -18.01
N LEU A 130 0.34 -5.66 -16.77
CA LEU A 130 -1.05 -5.74 -16.32
C LEU A 130 -1.74 -4.37 -16.35
N THR A 131 -1.02 -3.30 -16.01
CA THR A 131 -1.55 -1.91 -16.05
C THR A 131 -1.85 -1.39 -17.45
N LYS A 132 -1.37 -2.05 -18.52
CA LYS A 132 -1.68 -1.69 -19.92
C LYS A 132 -3.06 -2.18 -20.34
N THR A 133 -4.09 -1.76 -19.61
CA THR A 133 -5.48 -2.24 -19.73
C THR A 133 -6.05 -2.11 -21.14
N ASP A 134 -5.80 -1.01 -21.85
CA ASP A 134 -6.29 -0.83 -23.23
C ASP A 134 -5.70 -1.86 -24.20
N ARG A 135 -4.37 -2.04 -24.16
CA ARG A 135 -3.68 -3.04 -24.98
C ARG A 135 -4.16 -4.44 -24.64
N ASN A 136 -4.21 -4.75 -23.35
CA ASN A 136 -4.60 -6.06 -22.84
C ASN A 136 -6.05 -6.35 -23.23
N GLY A 137 -6.97 -5.43 -22.99
CA GLY A 137 -8.38 -5.55 -23.36
C GLY A 137 -8.57 -5.77 -24.85
N LYS A 138 -7.92 -4.96 -25.71
CA LYS A 138 -8.01 -5.13 -27.18
C LYS A 138 -7.46 -6.47 -27.67
N THR A 139 -6.47 -7.03 -26.99
CA THR A 139 -5.82 -8.29 -27.39
C THR A 139 -6.58 -9.50 -26.84
N PHE A 140 -6.86 -9.52 -25.53
CA PHE A 140 -7.46 -10.65 -24.84
C PHE A 140 -8.95 -10.82 -25.12
N SER A 141 -9.68 -9.73 -25.42
CA SER A 141 -11.11 -9.81 -25.81
C SER A 141 -11.34 -10.68 -27.06
N LYS A 142 -10.36 -10.80 -27.95
CA LYS A 142 -10.43 -11.66 -29.14
C LYS A 142 -10.49 -13.16 -28.81
N PHE A 143 -10.06 -13.55 -27.62
CA PHE A 143 -10.07 -14.93 -27.14
C PHE A 143 -11.29 -15.25 -26.28
N SER A 144 -12.25 -14.33 -26.16
CA SER A 144 -13.45 -14.48 -25.31
C SER A 144 -14.24 -15.76 -25.59
N ASN A 145 -14.45 -16.12 -26.85
CA ASN A 145 -15.15 -17.36 -27.21
C ASN A 145 -14.44 -18.62 -26.70
N LEU A 146 -13.10 -18.66 -26.80
CA LEU A 146 -12.29 -19.78 -26.32
C LEU A 146 -12.34 -19.88 -24.79
N ILE A 147 -12.14 -18.74 -24.11
CA ILE A 147 -12.21 -18.66 -22.64
C ILE A 147 -13.58 -19.12 -22.16
N ASN A 148 -14.66 -18.58 -22.72
CA ASN A 148 -16.03 -18.94 -22.36
C ASN A 148 -16.33 -20.43 -22.58
N TRP A 149 -15.77 -21.04 -23.63
CA TRP A 149 -15.88 -22.49 -23.85
C TRP A 149 -15.08 -23.29 -22.80
N SER A 150 -13.86 -22.86 -22.46
CA SER A 150 -13.01 -23.55 -21.48
C SER A 150 -13.59 -23.49 -20.07
N THR A 151 -14.17 -22.36 -19.67
CA THR A 151 -14.74 -22.16 -18.34
C THR A 151 -16.22 -22.52 -18.27
N ASN A 152 -16.79 -23.08 -19.34
CA ASN A 152 -18.18 -23.52 -19.35
C ASN A 152 -18.37 -24.68 -18.37
N THR A 153 -19.34 -24.57 -17.46
CA THR A 153 -19.61 -25.59 -16.44
C THR A 153 -20.03 -26.95 -17.02
N ASN A 154 -20.49 -26.98 -18.27
CA ASN A 154 -20.80 -28.22 -18.99
C ASN A 154 -19.58 -28.89 -19.62
N ASN A 155 -18.43 -28.20 -19.70
CA ASN A 155 -17.19 -28.74 -20.26
C ASN A 155 -16.50 -29.64 -19.23
N ARG A 156 -16.98 -30.89 -19.13
CA ARG A 156 -16.50 -31.88 -18.16
C ARG A 156 -15.01 -32.21 -18.31
N MET A 157 -14.46 -32.10 -19.52
CA MET A 157 -13.05 -32.39 -19.79
C MET A 157 -12.13 -31.33 -19.17
N VAL A 158 -12.38 -30.05 -19.44
CA VAL A 158 -11.56 -28.96 -18.88
C VAL A 158 -11.75 -28.89 -17.36
N ARG A 159 -12.99 -29.08 -16.89
CA ARG A 159 -13.29 -29.08 -15.46
C ARG A 159 -12.58 -30.21 -14.70
N GLY A 160 -12.57 -31.43 -15.25
CA GLY A 160 -11.87 -32.56 -14.65
C GLY A 160 -10.34 -32.43 -14.62
N ALA A 161 -9.77 -31.44 -15.33
CA ALA A 161 -8.34 -31.12 -15.26
C ALA A 161 -8.03 -29.97 -14.26
N MET A 162 -9.04 -29.24 -13.78
CA MET A 162 -8.88 -28.14 -12.81
C MET A 162 -9.18 -28.58 -11.37
N GLU A 163 -9.96 -29.65 -11.20
CA GLU A 163 -10.19 -30.34 -9.92
C GLU A 163 -9.03 -31.30 -9.62
#